data_AF-A0A9E1HHR0-F1
#
_entry.id   AF-A0A9E1HHR0-F1
#
_cell.length_a   1.000
_cell.length_b   1.000
_cell.length_c   1.000
_cell.angle_alpha   90.00
_cell.angle_beta   90.00
_cell.angle_gamma   90.00
#
_symmetry.space_group_name_H-M   'P 1'
#
loop_
_entity.id
_entity.type
_entity.pdbx_description
1 polymer ?
#
loop_
_entity_poly.entity_id
_entity_poly.type
_entity_poly.pdbx_seq_one_letter_code
_entity_poly.pdbx_strand_id
1 'polypeptide(L)'
;MKVNRRETSDLLEKIQAYRQSFLITDAVISEWNKVLEPYDYEDVDKKLDEYFRNGDNFGRYPDVYYLTKYLKKKSEKMQSGHNYVRCHLCGNQVDLAAYDSHFDRCSSVDYVCQMSLKTYGKKLNRAKMMEANKEDFEKYYWKFCEKLVDNVPDKQNKHFLKNSILTHSGFTPELNLNEVLKEVKQTK
;
A
#
# COMPACT_ATOMS: atom_id res chain seq x y z
N MET A 1 5.71 17.89 8.59
CA MET A 1 6.88 18.03 9.50
C MET A 1 6.35 18.21 10.92
N LYS A 2 7.10 17.81 11.98
CA LYS A 2 6.64 18.05 13.36
C LYS A 2 6.67 19.56 13.61
N VAL A 3 5.69 20.08 14.35
CA VAL A 3 5.70 21.50 14.74
C VAL A 3 6.94 21.81 15.55
N ASN A 4 7.86 22.56 14.97
CA ASN A 4 9.04 23.06 15.66
C ASN A 4 8.77 24.45 16.27
N ARG A 5 9.73 24.97 17.04
CA ARG A 5 9.58 26.25 17.73
C ARG A 5 9.32 27.42 16.78
N ARG A 6 9.93 27.41 15.58
CA ARG A 6 9.72 28.44 14.56
C ARG A 6 8.30 28.35 13.99
N GLU A 7 7.86 27.15 13.61
CA GLU A 7 6.49 26.91 13.16
C GLU A 7 5.44 27.26 14.24
N THR A 8 5.78 27.09 15.52
CA THR A 8 4.94 27.55 16.64
C THR A 8 4.86 29.08 16.67
N SER A 9 5.98 29.79 16.46
CA SER A 9 5.99 31.25 16.32
C SER A 9 5.11 31.70 15.16
N ASP A 10 5.23 31.04 14.00
CA ASP A 10 4.46 31.37 12.79
C ASP A 10 2.94 31.25 13.06
N LEU A 11 2.49 30.22 13.78
CA LEU A 11 1.08 30.06 14.19
C LEU A 11 0.61 31.16 15.15
N LEU A 12 1.46 31.56 16.10
CA LEU A 12 1.14 32.63 17.05
C LEU A 12 1.11 34.01 16.38
N GLU A 13 2.01 34.27 15.44
CA GLU A 13 2.03 35.47 14.60
C GLU A 13 0.76 35.56 13.76
N LYS A 14 0.30 34.44 13.20
CA LYS A 14 -1.00 34.36 12.52
C LYS A 14 -2.13 34.74 13.48
N ILE A 15 -2.14 34.24 14.72
CA ILE A 15 -3.14 34.64 15.72
C ILE A 15 -3.09 36.15 15.98
N GLN A 16 -1.90 36.71 16.15
CA GLN A 16 -1.70 38.13 16.37
C GLN A 16 -2.16 39.00 15.18
N ALA A 17 -1.96 38.53 13.94
CA ALA A 17 -2.44 39.23 12.74
C ALA A 17 -3.99 39.39 12.74
N TYR A 18 -4.72 38.38 13.20
CA TYR A 18 -6.18 38.43 13.35
C TYR A 18 -6.63 39.09 14.67
N ARG A 19 -5.74 39.16 15.67
CA ARG A 19 -6.02 39.65 17.03
C ARG A 19 -4.82 40.43 17.55
N GLN A 20 -4.72 41.71 17.17
CA GLN A 20 -3.55 42.55 17.44
C GLN A 20 -3.17 42.68 18.94
N SER A 21 -4.13 42.51 19.84
CA SER A 21 -3.90 42.52 21.30
C SER A 21 -3.33 41.21 21.86
N PHE A 22 -3.12 40.18 21.03
CA PHE A 22 -2.48 38.94 21.45
C PHE A 22 -0.98 39.17 21.69
N LEU A 23 -0.51 38.89 22.91
CA LEU A 23 0.87 39.08 23.31
C LEU A 23 1.68 37.81 23.06
N ILE A 24 2.65 37.89 22.15
CA ILE A 24 3.61 36.82 21.90
C ILE A 24 4.83 37.04 22.79
N THR A 25 5.13 36.08 23.67
CA THR A 25 6.35 36.05 24.48
C THR A 25 7.06 34.72 24.30
N ASP A 26 8.36 34.66 24.61
CA ASP A 26 9.11 33.41 24.59
C ASP A 26 8.52 32.32 25.48
N ALA A 27 7.90 32.70 26.60
CA ALA A 27 7.20 31.78 27.49
C ALA A 27 5.97 31.17 26.80
N VAL A 28 5.16 32.00 26.11
CA VAL A 28 3.98 31.54 25.36
C VAL A 28 4.39 30.61 24.22
N ILE A 29 5.42 30.97 23.45
CA ILE A 29 5.97 30.12 22.38
C ILE A 29 6.42 28.76 22.94
N SER A 30 7.13 28.77 24.07
CA SER A 30 7.63 27.54 24.70
C SER A 30 6.50 26.62 25.17
N GLU A 31 5.49 27.16 25.85
CA GLU A 31 4.35 26.37 26.34
C GLU A 31 3.50 25.82 25.19
N TRP A 32 3.26 26.62 24.15
CA TRP A 32 2.53 26.15 22.97
C TRP A 32 3.31 25.09 22.21
N ASN A 33 4.63 25.24 22.07
CA ASN A 33 5.44 24.28 21.36
C ASN A 33 5.41 22.90 22.04
N LYS A 34 5.44 22.83 23.38
CA LYS A 34 5.30 21.56 24.11
C LYS A 34 4.04 20.79 23.75
N VAL A 35 2.94 21.51 23.50
CA VAL A 35 1.65 20.89 23.16
C VAL A 35 1.56 20.56 21.67
N LEU A 36 2.09 21.42 20.81
CA LEU A 36 1.97 21.31 19.35
C LEU A 36 3.01 20.38 18.71
N GLU A 37 4.20 20.20 19.32
CA GLU A 37 5.30 19.39 18.78
C GLU A 37 4.88 17.98 18.29
N PRO A 38 3.98 17.24 18.97
CA PRO A 38 3.56 15.91 18.52
C PRO A 38 2.70 15.90 17.25
N TYR A 39 2.19 17.05 16.81
CA TYR A 39 1.24 17.19 15.72
C TYR A 39 1.91 17.64 14.42
N ASP A 40 1.21 17.47 13.30
CA ASP A 40 1.65 17.99 12.01
C ASP A 40 1.24 19.46 11.86
N TYR A 41 2.17 20.31 11.44
CA TYR A 41 1.96 21.75 11.26
C TYR A 41 0.74 22.08 10.39
N GLU A 42 0.60 21.40 9.25
CA GLU A 42 -0.48 21.64 8.29
C GLU A 42 -1.88 21.41 8.89
N ASP A 43 -2.01 20.40 9.76
CA ASP A 43 -3.28 20.12 10.44
C ASP A 43 -3.64 21.21 11.44
N VAL A 44 -2.64 21.66 12.20
CA VAL A 44 -2.80 22.72 13.21
C VAL A 44 -3.11 24.05 12.54
N ASP A 45 -2.42 24.38 11.45
CA ASP A 45 -2.67 25.60 10.67
C ASP A 45 -4.07 25.60 10.04
N LYS A 46 -4.51 24.45 9.50
CA LYS A 46 -5.87 24.29 8.99
C LYS A 46 -6.91 24.47 10.10
N LYS A 47 -6.67 23.93 11.30
CA LYS A 47 -7.55 24.14 12.47
C LYS A 47 -7.64 25.61 12.87
N LEU A 48 -6.53 26.32 12.77
CA LEU A 48 -6.48 27.75 13.05
C LEU A 48 -7.28 28.54 12.00
N ASP A 49 -7.20 28.17 10.73
CA ASP A 49 -8.04 28.74 9.66
C ASP A 49 -9.54 28.47 9.90
N GLU A 50 -9.90 27.24 10.26
CA GLU A 50 -11.27 26.87 10.63
C GLU A 50 -11.78 27.72 11.79
N TYR A 51 -10.94 27.98 12.80
CA TYR A 51 -11.29 28.83 13.93
C TYR A 51 -11.64 30.25 13.49
N PHE A 52 -10.83 30.88 12.62
CA PHE A 52 -11.06 32.25 12.18
C PHE A 52 -12.22 32.40 11.19
N ARG A 53 -12.55 31.36 10.43
CA ARG A 53 -13.71 31.35 9.53
C ARG A 53 -15.03 31.21 10.27
N ASN A 54 -15.03 30.69 11.49
CA ASN A 54 -16.24 30.57 12.30
C ASN A 54 -16.60 31.92 12.94
N GLY A 55 -17.75 32.48 12.53
CA GLY A 55 -18.27 33.75 13.04
C GLY A 55 -18.52 33.77 14.55
N ASP A 56 -18.79 32.62 15.16
CA ASP A 56 -18.99 32.50 16.61
C ASP A 56 -17.71 32.77 17.43
N ASN A 57 -16.56 32.74 16.77
CA ASN A 57 -15.24 32.99 17.38
C ASN A 57 -14.76 34.44 17.21
N PHE A 58 -15.62 35.34 16.72
CA PHE A 58 -15.28 36.74 16.57
C PHE A 58 -14.89 37.37 17.92
N GLY A 59 -13.76 38.07 17.96
CA GLY A 59 -13.22 38.68 19.18
C GLY A 59 -12.64 37.70 20.22
N ARG A 60 -12.69 36.38 19.99
CA ARG A 60 -12.10 35.37 20.88
C ARG A 60 -10.72 34.92 20.38
N TYR A 61 -9.89 34.43 21.29
CA TYR A 61 -8.59 33.81 20.97
C TYR A 61 -8.72 32.29 20.94
N PRO A 62 -8.12 31.61 19.96
CA PRO A 62 -8.03 30.16 19.99
C PRO A 62 -7.10 29.75 21.14
N ASP A 63 -7.49 28.73 21.88
CA ASP A 63 -6.60 28.06 22.82
C ASP A 63 -5.85 26.90 22.12
N VAL A 64 -4.68 26.53 22.65
CA VAL A 64 -3.85 25.46 22.08
C VAL A 64 -4.56 24.09 22.10
N TYR A 65 -5.50 23.91 23.02
CA TYR A 65 -6.29 22.69 23.14
C TYR A 65 -7.28 22.55 21.99
N TYR A 66 -7.94 23.63 21.58
CA TYR A 66 -8.84 23.71 20.44
C TYR A 66 -8.09 23.34 19.16
N LEU A 67 -6.88 23.87 18.99
CA LEU A 67 -6.06 23.62 17.81
C LEU A 67 -5.60 22.16 17.71
N THR A 68 -5.53 21.44 18.83
CA THR A 68 -5.16 20.01 18.87
C THR A 68 -6.35 19.07 19.01
N LYS A 69 -7.55 19.61 19.27
CA LYS A 69 -8.76 18.83 19.50
C LYS A 69 -9.12 18.02 18.26
N TYR A 70 -9.23 16.70 18.45
CA TYR A 70 -9.51 15.72 17.39
C TYR A 70 -8.42 15.59 16.31
N LEU A 71 -7.26 16.23 16.48
CA LEU A 71 -6.11 15.93 15.64
C LEU A 71 -5.46 14.63 16.12
N LYS A 72 -5.05 13.80 15.17
CA LYS A 72 -4.18 12.65 15.46
C LYS A 72 -2.75 13.13 15.55
N LYS A 73 -2.01 12.63 16.54
CA LYS A 73 -0.56 12.84 16.62
C LYS A 73 0.10 12.18 15.42
N LYS A 74 1.28 12.68 15.05
CA LYS A 74 2.02 12.12 13.92
C LYS A 74 2.36 10.64 14.13
N SER A 75 2.71 10.24 15.35
CA SER A 75 2.95 8.84 15.71
C SER A 75 1.71 7.95 15.54
N GLU A 76 0.53 8.47 15.84
CA GLU A 76 -0.74 7.75 15.71
C GLU A 76 -1.13 7.59 14.23
N LYS A 77 -0.88 8.62 13.40
CA LYS A 77 -1.07 8.54 11.95
C LYS A 77 -0.23 7.44 11.32
N MET A 78 1.02 7.28 11.78
CA MET A 78 1.92 6.21 11.32
C MET A 78 1.46 4.82 11.75
N GLN A 79 0.72 4.69 12.86
CA GLN A 79 0.19 3.41 13.35
C GLN A 79 -1.16 3.03 12.72
N SER A 80 -1.97 4.00 12.30
CA SER A 80 -3.29 3.74 11.70
C SER A 80 -3.28 3.24 10.24
N GLY A 81 -2.15 2.71 9.75
CA GLY A 81 -1.94 2.35 8.35
C GLY A 81 -2.12 0.87 7.97
N HIS A 82 -2.38 -0.04 8.91
CA HIS A 82 -2.49 -1.47 8.58
C HIS A 82 -3.95 -1.86 8.31
N ASN A 83 -4.41 -1.64 7.08
CA ASN A 83 -5.65 -2.23 6.61
C ASN A 83 -5.37 -3.67 6.21
N TYR A 84 -5.91 -4.65 6.94
CA TYR A 84 -5.75 -6.05 6.57
C TYR A 84 -6.90 -6.52 5.68
N VAL A 85 -6.55 -7.18 4.58
CA VAL A 85 -7.48 -7.84 3.68
C VAL A 85 -7.26 -9.35 3.71
N ARG A 86 -8.33 -10.12 3.52
CA ARG A 86 -8.26 -11.58 3.49
C ARG A 86 -7.98 -12.04 2.06
N CYS A 87 -6.91 -12.79 1.85
CA CYS A 87 -6.64 -13.44 0.56
C CYS A 87 -7.68 -14.52 0.27
N HIS A 88 -8.32 -14.49 -0.88
CA HIS A 88 -9.32 -15.49 -1.28
C HIS A 88 -8.71 -16.85 -1.67
N LEU A 89 -7.40 -16.90 -1.99
CA LEU A 89 -6.71 -18.12 -2.37
C LEU A 89 -6.24 -18.94 -1.16
N CYS A 90 -5.57 -18.29 -0.20
CA CYS A 90 -5.02 -18.97 0.97
C CYS A 90 -5.80 -18.73 2.27
N GLY A 91 -6.72 -17.76 2.29
CA GLY A 91 -7.50 -17.41 3.47
C GLY A 91 -6.76 -16.58 4.52
N ASN A 92 -5.47 -16.29 4.35
CA ASN A 92 -4.65 -15.51 5.28
C ASN A 92 -5.02 -14.03 5.26
N GLN A 93 -4.88 -13.36 6.41
CA GLN A 93 -4.93 -11.90 6.51
C GLN A 93 -3.59 -11.31 6.09
N VAL A 94 -3.64 -10.35 5.18
CA VAL A 94 -2.47 -9.70 4.58
C VAL A 94 -2.69 -8.20 4.65
N ASP A 95 -1.63 -7.45 4.95
CA ASP A 95 -1.67 -6.00 4.85
C ASP A 95 -2.03 -5.59 3.41
N LEU A 96 -2.97 -4.67 3.25
CA LEU A 96 -3.39 -4.12 1.96
C LEU A 96 -2.19 -3.59 1.17
N ALA A 97 -1.21 -2.98 1.83
CA ALA A 97 0.01 -2.49 1.18
C ALA A 97 0.90 -3.64 0.63
N ALA A 98 0.79 -4.84 1.19
CA ALA A 98 1.51 -6.03 0.76
C ALA A 98 0.62 -7.03 0.01
N TYR A 99 -0.63 -6.66 -0.31
CA TYR A 99 -1.59 -7.60 -0.88
C TYR A 99 -1.20 -8.03 -2.29
N ASP A 100 -0.77 -7.10 -3.14
CA ASP A 100 -0.42 -7.40 -4.55
C ASP A 100 0.74 -8.39 -4.63
N SER A 101 1.83 -8.12 -3.90
CA SER A 101 3.00 -9.01 -3.85
C SER A 101 2.67 -10.38 -3.24
N HIS A 102 1.80 -10.41 -2.23
CA HIS A 102 1.26 -11.66 -1.72
C HIS A 102 0.44 -12.39 -2.78
N PHE A 103 -0.47 -11.71 -3.47
CA PHE A 103 -1.38 -12.29 -4.45
C PHE A 103 -0.62 -12.92 -5.63
N ASP A 104 0.41 -12.25 -6.14
CA ASP A 104 1.27 -12.75 -7.22
C ASP A 104 1.95 -14.07 -6.84
N ARG A 105 2.51 -14.12 -5.62
CA ARG A 105 3.14 -15.34 -5.10
C ARG A 105 2.10 -16.43 -4.82
N CYS A 106 1.01 -16.07 -4.17
CA CYS A 106 -0.04 -16.98 -3.73
C CYS A 106 -0.75 -17.65 -4.92
N SER A 107 -1.00 -16.90 -5.99
CA SER A 107 -1.56 -17.41 -7.25
C SER A 107 -0.61 -18.35 -7.98
N SER A 108 0.67 -18.00 -8.06
CA SER A 108 1.72 -18.85 -8.66
C SER A 108 1.86 -20.18 -7.92
N VAL A 109 1.89 -20.14 -6.58
CA VAL A 109 1.95 -21.35 -5.74
C VAL A 109 0.69 -22.20 -5.92
N ASP A 110 -0.48 -21.58 -5.98
CA ASP A 110 -1.74 -22.28 -6.17
C ASP A 110 -1.76 -23.03 -7.50
N TYR A 111 -1.35 -22.36 -8.58
CA TYR A 111 -1.24 -22.95 -9.91
C TYR A 111 -0.33 -24.20 -9.92
N VAL A 112 0.89 -24.07 -9.37
CA VAL A 112 1.85 -25.19 -9.31
C VAL A 112 1.29 -26.36 -8.48
N CYS A 113 0.65 -26.08 -7.35
CA CYS A 113 0.05 -27.12 -6.52
C CYS A 113 -1.10 -27.84 -7.25
N GLN A 114 -1.98 -27.11 -7.93
CA GLN A 114 -3.09 -27.70 -8.68
C GLN A 114 -2.60 -28.52 -9.87
N MET A 115 -1.67 -27.98 -10.66
CA MET A 115 -1.15 -28.66 -11.84
C MET A 115 -0.30 -29.87 -11.47
N SER A 116 0.49 -29.79 -10.39
CA SER A 116 1.29 -30.95 -9.94
C SER A 116 0.39 -32.11 -9.49
N LEU A 117 -0.72 -31.80 -8.83
CA LEU A 117 -1.70 -32.79 -8.44
C LEU A 117 -2.40 -33.41 -9.66
N LYS A 118 -2.82 -32.59 -10.62
CA LYS A 118 -3.49 -33.06 -11.85
C LYS A 118 -2.59 -33.91 -12.74
N THR A 119 -1.34 -33.49 -12.93
CA THR A 119 -0.42 -34.10 -13.91
C THR A 119 0.37 -35.25 -13.32
N TYR A 120 0.85 -35.13 -12.07
CA TYR A 120 1.77 -36.10 -11.47
C TYR A 120 1.18 -36.82 -10.26
N GLY A 121 -0.06 -36.49 -9.85
CA GLY A 121 -0.69 -37.07 -8.65
C GLY A 121 0.00 -36.67 -7.34
N LYS A 122 0.92 -35.69 -7.37
CA LYS A 122 1.71 -35.28 -6.21
C LYS A 122 1.23 -33.95 -5.68
N LYS A 123 0.85 -33.92 -4.40
CA LYS A 123 0.49 -32.68 -3.72
C LYS A 123 1.76 -32.01 -3.19
N LEU A 124 2.07 -30.83 -3.72
CA LEU A 124 3.20 -30.04 -3.27
C LEU A 124 2.87 -29.29 -1.97
N ASN A 125 3.88 -29.05 -1.14
CA ASN A 125 3.70 -28.34 0.13
C ASN A 125 3.65 -26.83 -0.11
N ARG A 126 2.45 -26.27 -0.01
CA ARG A 126 2.17 -24.83 -0.18
C ARG A 126 2.99 -23.95 0.75
N ALA A 127 3.08 -24.30 2.04
CA ALA A 127 3.76 -23.47 3.04
C ALA A 127 5.25 -23.31 2.71
N LYS A 128 5.92 -24.42 2.38
CA LYS A 128 7.33 -24.40 1.96
C LYS A 128 7.58 -23.52 0.73
N MET A 129 6.63 -23.48 -0.21
CA MET A 129 6.75 -22.60 -1.38
C MET A 129 6.49 -21.13 -1.07
N MET A 130 5.63 -20.82 -0.10
CA MET A 130 5.41 -19.44 0.33
C MET A 130 6.62 -18.89 1.11
N GLU A 131 7.33 -19.76 1.84
CA GLU A 131 8.52 -19.40 2.64
C GLU A 131 9.82 -19.30 1.82
N ALA A 132 9.87 -19.92 0.64
CA ALA A 132 11.04 -19.85 -0.23
C ALA A 132 11.35 -18.39 -0.62
N ASN A 133 12.64 -18.05 -0.76
CA ASN A 133 13.01 -16.73 -1.28
C ASN A 133 12.47 -16.53 -2.71
N LYS A 134 12.46 -15.27 -3.18
CA LYS A 134 11.88 -14.93 -4.49
C LYS A 134 12.62 -15.63 -5.64
N GLU A 135 13.95 -15.55 -5.66
CA GLU A 135 14.78 -16.09 -6.75
C GLU A 135 14.70 -17.61 -6.87
N ASP A 136 14.76 -18.33 -5.77
CA ASP A 136 14.70 -19.79 -5.78
C ASP A 136 13.33 -20.24 -6.23
N PHE A 137 12.27 -19.61 -5.73
CA PHE A 137 10.93 -19.94 -6.17
C PHE A 137 10.70 -19.66 -7.65
N GLU A 138 11.16 -18.53 -8.17
CA GLU A 138 11.06 -18.24 -9.61
C GLU A 138 11.77 -19.33 -10.42
N LYS A 139 12.99 -19.73 -10.03
CA LYS A 139 13.70 -20.84 -10.67
C LYS A 139 12.92 -22.15 -10.59
N TYR A 140 12.34 -22.48 -9.44
CA TYR A 140 11.53 -23.70 -9.27
C TYR A 140 10.24 -23.65 -10.07
N TYR A 141 9.57 -22.50 -10.10
CA TYR A 141 8.32 -22.27 -10.81
C TYR A 141 8.51 -22.46 -12.32
N TRP A 142 9.52 -21.82 -12.91
CA TRP A 142 9.75 -21.92 -14.34
C TRP A 142 10.24 -23.31 -14.77
N LYS A 143 11.11 -23.95 -13.98
CA LYS A 143 11.47 -25.37 -14.20
C LYS A 143 10.26 -26.31 -14.12
N PHE A 144 9.30 -26.00 -13.27
CA PHE A 144 8.05 -26.76 -13.20
C PHE A 144 7.19 -26.53 -14.44
N CYS A 145 7.03 -25.27 -14.87
CA CYS A 145 6.31 -24.90 -16.09
C CYS A 145 6.91 -25.58 -17.34
N GLU A 146 8.22 -25.60 -17.48
CA GLU A 146 8.92 -26.30 -18.59
C GLU A 146 8.56 -27.79 -18.65
N LYS A 147 8.57 -28.49 -17.51
CA LYS A 147 8.17 -29.91 -17.43
C LYS A 147 6.68 -30.12 -17.66
N LEU A 148 5.87 -29.12 -17.30
CA LEU A 148 4.43 -29.18 -17.43
C LEU A 148 3.99 -29.08 -18.90
N VAL A 149 4.67 -28.27 -19.73
CA VAL A 149 4.34 -28.05 -21.16
C VAL A 149 4.08 -29.36 -21.91
N ASP A 150 4.89 -30.39 -21.68
CA ASP A 150 4.76 -31.66 -22.38
C ASP A 150 3.51 -32.44 -21.99
N ASN A 151 2.98 -32.17 -20.80
CA ASN A 151 1.84 -32.87 -20.21
C ASN A 151 0.52 -32.07 -20.29
N VAL A 152 0.53 -30.87 -20.89
CA VAL A 152 -0.71 -30.11 -21.13
C VAL A 152 -1.44 -30.71 -22.35
N PRO A 153 -2.65 -31.27 -22.18
CA PRO A 153 -3.38 -31.94 -23.27
C PRO A 153 -3.99 -30.93 -24.25
N ASP A 154 -4.37 -29.75 -23.76
CA ASP A 154 -4.97 -28.71 -24.57
C ASP A 154 -3.91 -27.91 -25.33
N LYS A 155 -4.01 -27.91 -26.68
CA LYS A 155 -3.05 -27.23 -27.56
C LYS A 155 -2.94 -25.74 -27.28
N GLN A 156 -4.07 -25.10 -26.95
CA GLN A 156 -4.12 -23.66 -26.71
C GLN A 156 -3.41 -23.28 -25.41
N ASN A 157 -3.74 -23.95 -24.31
CA ASN A 157 -3.06 -23.78 -23.02
C ASN A 157 -1.58 -24.16 -23.09
N LYS A 158 -1.22 -25.20 -23.86
CA LYS A 158 0.17 -25.57 -24.10
C LYS A 158 0.93 -24.44 -24.79
N HIS A 159 0.30 -23.78 -25.76
CA HIS A 159 0.88 -22.64 -26.47
C HIS A 159 1.03 -21.40 -25.57
N PHE A 160 0.01 -21.07 -24.77
CA PHE A 160 0.11 -19.96 -23.80
C PHE A 160 1.22 -20.16 -22.78
N LEU A 161 1.37 -21.39 -22.27
CA LEU A 161 2.45 -21.73 -21.35
C LEU A 161 3.82 -21.60 -22.01
N LYS A 162 3.97 -22.06 -23.27
CA LYS A 162 5.19 -21.86 -24.05
C LYS A 162 5.56 -20.38 -24.25
N ASN A 163 4.60 -19.55 -24.66
CA ASN A 163 4.86 -18.12 -24.84
C ASN A 163 5.25 -17.43 -23.53
N SER A 164 4.65 -17.85 -22.42
CA SER A 164 5.00 -17.34 -21.09
C SER A 164 6.44 -17.70 -20.71
N ILE A 165 6.86 -18.94 -20.98
CA ILE A 165 8.24 -19.41 -20.74
C ILE A 165 9.24 -18.66 -21.64
N LEU A 166 8.94 -18.52 -22.93
CA LEU A 166 9.82 -17.82 -23.88
C LEU A 166 10.01 -16.35 -23.47
N THR A 167 8.90 -15.67 -23.14
CA THR A 167 8.93 -14.27 -22.70
C THR A 167 9.74 -14.10 -21.42
N HIS A 168 9.58 -15.01 -20.44
CA HIS A 168 10.37 -14.98 -19.22
C HIS A 168 11.87 -15.17 -19.47
N SER A 169 12.21 -16.06 -20.40
CA SER A 169 13.60 -16.34 -20.81
C SER A 169 14.20 -15.28 -21.75
N GLY A 170 13.47 -14.19 -22.04
CA GLY A 170 13.93 -13.09 -22.89
C GLY A 170 13.84 -13.35 -24.40
N PHE A 171 13.13 -14.39 -24.81
CA PHE A 171 12.89 -14.72 -26.22
C PHE A 171 11.56 -14.12 -26.71
N THR A 172 11.48 -13.86 -28.02
CA THR A 172 10.23 -13.46 -28.67
C THR A 172 9.19 -14.58 -28.59
N PRO A 173 7.95 -14.29 -28.18
CA PRO A 173 6.87 -15.27 -28.15
C PRO A 173 6.54 -15.73 -29.58
N GLU A 174 6.03 -16.97 -29.71
CA GLU A 174 5.65 -17.56 -31.01
C GLU A 174 4.43 -16.86 -31.62
N LEU A 175 3.56 -16.24 -30.80
CA LEU A 175 2.41 -15.44 -31.22
C LEU A 175 2.34 -14.12 -30.44
N ASN A 176 1.93 -13.05 -31.12
CA ASN A 176 1.64 -11.77 -30.49
C ASN A 176 0.21 -11.74 -29.90
N LEU A 177 -0.06 -10.76 -29.02
CA LEU A 177 -1.36 -10.62 -28.34
C LEU A 177 -2.56 -10.57 -29.30
N ASN A 178 -2.36 -10.02 -30.51
CA ASN A 178 -3.43 -9.90 -31.52
C ASN A 178 -3.76 -11.25 -32.17
N GLU A 179 -2.80 -12.15 -32.29
CA GLU A 179 -3.02 -13.52 -32.79
C GLU A 179 -3.72 -14.38 -31.74
N VAL A 180 -3.32 -14.26 -30.47
CA VAL A 180 -4.00 -14.90 -29.33
C VAL A 180 -5.48 -14.51 -29.26
N LEU A 181 -5.79 -13.22 -29.41
CA LEU A 181 -7.17 -12.72 -29.37
C LEU A 181 -8.02 -13.18 -30.56
N LYS A 182 -7.40 -13.51 -31.71
CA LYS A 182 -8.12 -14.07 -32.88
C LYS A 182 -8.49 -15.53 -32.66
N GLU A 183 -7.62 -16.34 -32.07
CA GLU A 183 -7.90 -17.76 -31.81
C GLU A 183 -9.01 -17.95 -30.77
N VAL A 184 -9.03 -17.14 -29.70
CA VAL A 184 -10.10 -17.17 -28.67
C VAL A 184 -11.49 -16.81 -29.23
N LYS A 185 -11.53 -16.01 -30.30
CA LYS A 185 -12.79 -15.66 -30.99
C LYS A 185 -13.29 -16.74 -31.95
N GLN A 186 -12.43 -17.68 -32.37
CA GLN A 186 -12.80 -18.77 -33.27
C GLN A 186 -13.26 -20.04 -32.53
N THR A 187 -13.07 -20.11 -31.21
CA THR A 187 -13.46 -21.24 -30.35
C THR A 187 -14.76 -21.01 -29.55
N LYS A 188 -15.45 -19.88 -29.77
CA LYS A 188 -16.81 -19.62 -29.30
C LYS A 188 -17.80 -19.77 -30.44
#